data_AF-A0A8J6ETS3-F1
#
_entry.id   AF-A0A8J6ETS3-F1
#
_cell.length_a   1.000
_cell.length_b   1.000
_cell.length_c   1.000
_cell.angle_alpha   90.00
_cell.angle_beta   90.00
_cell.angle_gamma   90.00
#
_symmetry.space_group_name_H-M   'P 1'
#
loop_
_entity.id
_entity.type
_entity.pdbx_description
1 polymer ?
#
loop_
_entity_poly.entity_id
_entity_poly.type
_entity_poly.pdbx_seq_one_letter_code
_entity_poly.pdbx_strand_id
1 'polypeptide(L)'
;MKVLHIDLWKCYVSYVRETKGKLPSYKEKMAQAYDFALDKIGMEIMSYQIWVDYINFLKGVEAVGSYAENQRITAVRRVYQRGCVNPMINIEQLWRDYNKYEEGINVHLAKKMIEDRSRDYMNARRVAKEYETVMKGLDRNAPSVPPQNTPQEAQQVEMWKKYIQWEKSNPLRTEDQTLITKRVMFAYEQCLLVLGHHPDIWYEAAQYLEQSSKLLAEKGDMNNAKLFSDEAANIYERAISTLLKKNMLLYFAYADYEESRMKYEKTHSIYNRLLAIEDIDPTLVYIQYMKFARRAEGIKAGRMIFKKAREDIRTRHHVYVTAALMEYYCSKDTSVAFKIFELGLKKYGDIPEYVLAYIDYLSHLNEDNNTRVLFERVLTSGSLPPEKSGYVYLLLIQLGYNNTRTDDRDRTQDVEYVRFILLA
;
A
#
# COMPACT_ATOMS: atom_id res chain seq x y z
N MET A 1 11.12 -2.28 -8.29
CA MET A 1 9.73 -2.28 -8.80
C MET A 1 9.59 -3.49 -9.71
N LYS A 2 8.55 -4.32 -9.57
CA LYS A 2 8.30 -5.39 -10.55
C LYS A 2 7.70 -4.73 -11.78
N VAL A 3 8.34 -4.85 -12.95
CA VAL A 3 7.83 -4.25 -14.20
C VAL A 3 7.18 -5.34 -15.03
N LEU A 4 5.85 -5.38 -15.03
CA LEU A 4 5.04 -6.34 -15.76
C LEU A 4 4.47 -5.72 -17.05
N HIS A 5 5.32 -5.06 -17.84
CA HIS A 5 4.92 -4.47 -19.12
C HIS A 5 5.03 -5.50 -20.25
N ILE A 6 3.95 -5.72 -21.02
CA ILE A 6 3.89 -6.80 -22.02
C ILE A 6 5.03 -6.75 -23.05
N ASP A 7 5.39 -5.57 -23.54
CA ASP A 7 6.43 -5.44 -24.56
C ASP A 7 7.84 -5.67 -24.00
N LEU A 8 8.05 -5.42 -22.70
CA LEU A 8 9.32 -5.75 -22.05
C LEU A 8 9.51 -7.27 -21.99
N TRP A 9 8.44 -8.01 -21.70
CA TRP A 9 8.49 -9.47 -21.67
C TRP A 9 8.62 -10.09 -23.06
N LYS A 10 7.99 -9.51 -24.08
CA LYS A 10 8.24 -9.89 -25.49
C LYS A 10 9.69 -9.62 -25.90
N CYS A 11 10.24 -8.49 -25.50
CA CYS A 11 11.66 -8.16 -25.70
C CYS A 11 12.58 -9.18 -25.01
N TYR A 12 12.31 -9.51 -23.74
CA TYR A 12 13.06 -10.52 -22.98
C TYR A 12 13.09 -11.88 -23.69
N VAL A 13 11.92 -12.39 -24.10
CA VAL A 13 11.83 -13.67 -24.82
C VAL A 13 12.58 -13.62 -26.15
N SER A 14 12.47 -12.51 -26.88
CA SER A 14 13.19 -12.30 -28.16
C SER A 14 14.70 -12.28 -27.96
N TYR A 15 15.18 -11.59 -26.92
CA TYR A 15 16.59 -11.54 -26.55
C TYR A 15 17.15 -12.94 -26.20
N VAL A 16 16.41 -13.75 -25.42
CA VAL A 16 16.82 -15.12 -25.10
C VAL A 16 16.87 -15.97 -26.38
N ARG A 17 15.88 -15.84 -27.26
CA ARG A 17 15.81 -16.53 -28.55
C ARG A 17 17.05 -16.26 -29.40
N GLU A 18 17.43 -15.00 -29.54
CA GLU A 18 18.57 -14.59 -30.35
C GLU A 18 19.91 -14.96 -29.71
N THR A 19 20.12 -14.58 -28.44
CA THR A 19 21.43 -14.74 -27.79
C THR A 19 21.76 -16.17 -27.39
N LYS A 20 20.75 -17.01 -27.15
CA LYS A 20 20.95 -18.41 -26.74
C LYS A 20 20.73 -19.40 -27.87
N GLY A 21 20.28 -18.96 -29.05
CA GLY A 21 19.90 -19.82 -30.17
C GLY A 21 20.96 -20.80 -30.66
N LYS A 22 22.25 -20.46 -30.50
CA LYS A 22 23.38 -21.32 -30.91
C LYS A 22 23.89 -22.24 -29.79
N LEU A 23 23.36 -22.15 -28.58
CA LEU A 23 23.81 -22.99 -27.47
C LEU A 23 23.27 -24.43 -27.61
N PRO A 24 24.06 -25.46 -27.27
CA PRO A 24 23.56 -26.84 -27.23
C PRO A 24 22.36 -27.01 -26.28
N SER A 25 22.35 -26.26 -25.18
CA SER A 25 21.27 -26.24 -24.19
C SER A 25 20.13 -25.27 -24.54
N TYR A 26 20.05 -24.77 -25.78
CA TYR A 26 19.08 -23.75 -26.18
C TYR A 26 17.64 -24.19 -25.91
N LYS A 27 17.31 -25.44 -26.27
CA LYS A 27 15.94 -25.97 -26.15
C LYS A 27 15.40 -25.88 -24.72
N GLU A 28 16.22 -26.30 -23.76
CA GLU A 28 15.88 -26.25 -22.33
C GLU A 28 15.75 -24.81 -21.83
N LYS A 29 16.74 -23.95 -22.12
CA LYS A 29 16.73 -22.55 -21.68
C LYS A 29 15.56 -21.75 -22.26
N MET A 30 15.21 -22.02 -23.52
CA MET A 30 14.11 -21.33 -24.20
C MET A 30 12.75 -21.77 -23.64
N ALA A 31 12.56 -23.07 -23.36
CA ALA A 31 11.35 -23.56 -22.69
C ALA A 31 11.19 -22.93 -21.30
N GLN A 32 12.27 -22.90 -20.51
CA GLN A 32 12.28 -22.23 -19.20
C GLN A 32 11.93 -20.73 -19.31
N ALA A 33 12.43 -20.03 -20.33
CA ALA A 33 12.11 -18.62 -20.54
C ALA A 33 10.62 -18.39 -20.88
N TYR A 34 10.01 -19.25 -21.69
CA TYR A 34 8.58 -19.17 -21.97
C TYR A 34 7.73 -19.53 -20.76
N ASP A 35 8.04 -20.62 -20.05
CA ASP A 35 7.33 -20.99 -18.82
C ASP A 35 7.39 -19.85 -17.79
N PHE A 36 8.58 -19.27 -17.60
CA PHE A 36 8.76 -18.11 -16.72
C PHE A 36 7.97 -16.87 -17.19
N ALA A 37 7.97 -16.56 -18.49
CA ALA A 37 7.19 -15.46 -19.02
C ALA A 37 5.68 -15.68 -18.81
N LEU A 38 5.15 -16.85 -19.14
CA LEU A 38 3.74 -17.17 -18.97
C LEU A 38 3.30 -17.19 -17.50
N ASP A 39 4.19 -17.53 -16.57
CA ASP A 39 3.93 -17.45 -15.14
C ASP A 39 3.85 -16.01 -14.62
N LYS A 40 4.51 -15.04 -15.27
CA LYS A 40 4.57 -13.64 -14.83
C LYS A 40 3.63 -12.71 -15.59
N ILE A 41 3.57 -12.83 -16.92
CA ILE A 41 2.80 -11.95 -17.81
C ILE A 41 1.74 -12.70 -18.62
N GLY A 42 1.58 -14.02 -18.43
CA GLY A 42 0.63 -14.80 -19.20
C GLY A 42 -0.83 -14.37 -19.01
N MET A 43 -1.20 -13.76 -17.87
CA MET A 43 -2.56 -13.23 -17.64
C MET A 43 -2.85 -11.90 -18.35
N GLU A 44 -1.84 -11.29 -18.98
CA GLU A 44 -2.02 -10.02 -19.68
C GLU A 44 -2.90 -10.22 -20.93
N ILE A 45 -3.76 -9.23 -21.24
CA ILE A 45 -4.79 -9.36 -22.26
C ILE A 45 -4.22 -9.50 -23.68
N MET A 46 -3.03 -8.95 -23.95
CA MET A 46 -2.27 -9.01 -25.20
C MET A 46 -1.18 -10.09 -25.20
N SER A 47 -1.21 -11.04 -24.26
CA SER A 47 -0.22 -12.11 -24.11
C SER A 47 -0.30 -13.22 -25.16
N TYR A 48 -1.36 -13.27 -25.98
CA TYR A 48 -1.62 -14.32 -26.98
C TYR A 48 -0.39 -14.75 -27.78
N GLN A 49 0.41 -13.79 -28.26
CA GLN A 49 1.59 -14.10 -29.07
C GLN A 49 2.65 -14.90 -28.31
N ILE A 50 2.81 -14.69 -27.00
CA ILE A 50 3.77 -15.45 -26.18
C ILE A 50 3.35 -16.93 -26.11
N TRP A 51 2.05 -17.20 -26.00
CA TRP A 51 1.50 -18.56 -26.03
C TRP A 51 1.78 -19.25 -27.37
N VAL A 52 1.47 -18.58 -28.47
CA VAL A 52 1.66 -19.12 -29.83
C VAL A 52 3.13 -19.37 -30.12
N ASP A 53 4.00 -18.42 -29.78
CA ASP A 53 5.45 -18.55 -29.95
C ASP A 53 6.01 -19.75 -29.18
N TYR A 54 5.52 -19.98 -27.96
CA TYR A 54 5.92 -21.15 -27.17
C TYR A 54 5.41 -22.46 -27.78
N ILE A 55 4.15 -22.50 -28.21
CA ILE A 55 3.56 -23.67 -28.88
C ILE A 55 4.34 -24.03 -30.16
N ASN A 56 4.64 -23.03 -30.98
CA ASN A 56 5.40 -23.21 -32.22
C ASN A 56 6.82 -23.68 -31.93
N PHE A 57 7.46 -23.10 -30.91
CA PHE A 57 8.77 -23.56 -30.44
C PHE A 57 8.74 -25.04 -30.04
N LEU A 58 7.77 -25.47 -29.22
CA LEU A 58 7.65 -26.86 -28.78
C LEU A 58 7.36 -27.82 -29.95
N LYS A 59 6.52 -27.42 -30.91
CA LYS A 59 6.28 -28.19 -32.14
C LYS A 59 7.55 -28.34 -32.99
N GLY A 60 8.38 -27.30 -33.04
CA GLY A 60 9.66 -27.28 -33.76
C GLY A 60 10.79 -28.08 -33.09
N VAL A 61 10.61 -28.56 -31.86
CA VAL A 61 11.59 -29.44 -31.21
C VAL A 61 11.61 -30.79 -31.94
N GLU A 62 12.76 -31.11 -32.53
CA GLU A 62 13.02 -32.42 -33.13
C GLU A 62 12.85 -33.53 -32.08
N ALA A 63 12.03 -34.54 -32.44
CA ALA A 63 11.70 -35.69 -31.63
C ALA A 63 11.76 -36.93 -32.52
N VAL A 64 12.66 -37.87 -32.20
CA VAL A 64 12.87 -39.10 -32.98
C VAL A 64 12.36 -40.29 -32.19
N GLY A 65 11.48 -41.07 -32.80
CA GLY A 65 10.85 -42.23 -32.20
C GLY A 65 9.60 -41.89 -31.38
N SER A 66 8.73 -42.88 -31.21
CA SER A 66 7.38 -42.70 -30.67
C SER A 66 7.35 -42.18 -29.23
N TYR A 67 8.35 -42.50 -28.41
CA TYR A 67 8.43 -42.00 -27.04
C TYR A 67 8.69 -40.48 -27.00
N ALA A 68 9.67 -40.00 -27.77
CA ALA A 68 10.00 -38.58 -27.85
C ALA A 68 8.86 -37.76 -28.48
N GLU A 69 8.20 -38.30 -29.50
CA GLU A 69 7.01 -37.66 -30.10
C GLU A 69 5.86 -37.52 -29.10
N ASN A 70 5.60 -38.54 -28.28
CA ASN A 70 4.58 -38.48 -27.23
C ASN A 70 4.92 -37.45 -26.14
N GLN A 71 6.20 -37.29 -25.78
CA GLN A 71 6.63 -36.23 -24.88
C GLN A 71 6.36 -34.83 -25.47
N ARG A 72 6.69 -34.62 -26.76
CA ARG A 72 6.37 -33.37 -27.47
C ARG A 72 4.87 -33.11 -27.50
N ILE A 73 4.05 -34.14 -27.80
CA ILE A 73 2.60 -34.05 -27.78
C ILE A 73 2.09 -33.58 -26.42
N THR A 74 2.59 -34.20 -25.35
CA THR A 74 2.22 -33.88 -23.97
C THR A 74 2.61 -32.44 -23.60
N ALA A 75 3.81 -31.99 -23.98
CA ALA A 75 4.28 -30.64 -23.71
C ALA A 75 3.43 -29.57 -24.42
N VAL A 76 3.15 -29.76 -25.72
CA VAL A 76 2.32 -28.83 -26.51
C VAL A 76 0.88 -28.79 -25.97
N ARG A 77 0.30 -29.96 -25.68
CA ARG A 77 -1.05 -30.08 -25.12
C ARG A 77 -1.18 -29.33 -23.79
N ARG A 78 -0.18 -29.44 -22.91
CA ARG A 78 -0.14 -28.72 -21.63
C ARG A 78 -0.29 -27.21 -21.81
N VAL A 79 0.43 -26.64 -22.80
CA VAL A 79 0.40 -25.18 -23.07
C VAL A 79 -0.94 -24.77 -23.66
N TYR A 80 -1.49 -25.53 -24.62
CA TYR A 80 -2.83 -25.26 -25.14
C TYR A 80 -3.89 -25.31 -24.04
N GLN A 81 -3.93 -26.38 -23.25
CA GLN A 81 -4.94 -26.54 -22.20
C GLN A 81 -4.85 -25.42 -21.14
N ARG A 82 -3.64 -24.96 -20.80
CA ARG A 82 -3.43 -23.82 -19.91
C ARG A 82 -3.88 -22.49 -20.55
N GLY A 83 -3.58 -22.27 -21.83
CA GLY A 83 -3.92 -21.02 -22.53
C GLY A 83 -5.41 -20.88 -22.85
N CYS A 84 -6.10 -21.99 -23.18
CA CYS A 84 -7.52 -22.00 -23.53
C CYS A 84 -8.46 -21.69 -22.34
N VAL A 85 -7.93 -21.64 -21.13
CA VAL A 85 -8.68 -21.24 -19.92
C VAL A 85 -8.23 -19.88 -19.38
N ASN A 86 -7.34 -19.18 -20.10
CA ASN A 86 -6.82 -17.89 -19.71
C ASN A 86 -7.44 -16.76 -20.56
N PRO A 87 -8.28 -15.88 -19.98
CA PRO A 87 -8.93 -14.79 -20.71
C PRO A 87 -7.92 -13.82 -21.36
N MET A 88 -7.92 -13.74 -22.70
CA MET A 88 -7.04 -12.86 -23.50
C MET A 88 -7.65 -12.60 -24.88
N ILE A 89 -7.12 -11.59 -25.60
CA ILE A 89 -7.46 -11.38 -27.02
C ILE A 89 -7.05 -12.61 -27.84
N ASN A 90 -7.79 -12.93 -28.89
CA ASN A 90 -7.55 -14.09 -29.76
C ASN A 90 -7.64 -15.47 -29.08
N ILE A 91 -8.28 -15.59 -27.90
CA ILE A 91 -8.51 -16.90 -27.25
C ILE A 91 -9.27 -17.89 -28.16
N GLU A 92 -10.17 -17.40 -29.02
CA GLU A 92 -10.91 -18.22 -29.99
C GLU A 92 -10.00 -18.84 -31.04
N GLN A 93 -8.98 -18.09 -31.48
CA GLN A 93 -7.99 -18.58 -32.43
C GLN A 93 -7.13 -19.67 -31.78
N LEU A 94 -6.72 -19.47 -30.52
CA LEU A 94 -5.98 -20.50 -29.78
C LEU A 94 -6.78 -21.81 -29.65
N TRP A 95 -8.07 -21.71 -29.34
CA TRP A 95 -8.97 -22.87 -29.25
C TRP A 95 -9.14 -23.58 -30.60
N ARG A 96 -9.29 -22.81 -31.68
CA ARG A 96 -9.38 -23.36 -33.04
C ARG A 96 -8.11 -24.16 -33.40
N ASP A 97 -6.95 -23.63 -33.05
CA ASP A 97 -5.66 -24.29 -33.32
C ASP A 97 -5.43 -25.50 -32.42
N TYR A 98 -5.95 -25.50 -31.18
CA TYR A 98 -5.98 -26.67 -30.31
C TYR A 98 -6.83 -27.80 -30.90
N ASN A 99 -8.04 -27.50 -31.40
CA ASN A 99 -8.92 -28.51 -31.99
C ASN A 99 -8.26 -29.18 -33.20
N LYS A 100 -7.71 -28.37 -34.12
CA LYS A 100 -6.95 -28.89 -35.27
C LYS A 100 -5.73 -29.72 -34.85
N TYR A 101 -5.07 -29.33 -33.76
CA TYR A 101 -3.91 -30.05 -33.24
C TYR A 101 -4.28 -31.44 -32.70
N GLU A 102 -5.35 -31.54 -31.89
CA GLU A 102 -5.81 -32.84 -31.38
C GLU A 102 -6.32 -33.74 -32.51
N GLU A 103 -7.09 -33.19 -33.47
CA GLU A 103 -7.55 -33.91 -34.66
C GLU A 103 -6.38 -34.40 -35.52
N GLY A 104 -5.33 -33.59 -35.66
CA GLY A 104 -4.12 -33.94 -36.39
C GLY A 104 -3.27 -35.05 -35.75
N ILE A 105 -3.40 -35.28 -34.44
CA ILE A 105 -2.74 -36.39 -33.74
C ILE A 105 -3.60 -37.66 -33.82
N ASN A 106 -4.86 -37.57 -33.41
CA ASN A 106 -5.79 -38.70 -33.42
C ASN A 106 -7.25 -38.21 -33.44
N VAL A 107 -7.87 -38.27 -34.62
CA VAL A 107 -9.26 -37.88 -34.87
C VAL A 107 -10.26 -38.54 -33.91
N HIS A 108 -10.06 -39.81 -33.54
CA HIS A 108 -10.99 -40.55 -32.68
C HIS A 108 -10.95 -40.06 -31.23
N LEU A 109 -9.74 -39.81 -30.70
CA LEU A 109 -9.57 -39.32 -29.33
C LEU A 109 -9.82 -37.81 -29.21
N ALA A 110 -9.60 -37.06 -30.29
CA ALA A 110 -9.75 -35.61 -30.33
C ALA A 110 -11.13 -35.15 -29.84
N LYS A 111 -12.20 -35.82 -30.29
CA LYS A 111 -13.57 -35.46 -29.91
C LYS A 111 -13.75 -35.41 -28.38
N LYS A 112 -13.29 -36.45 -27.68
CA LYS A 112 -13.36 -36.52 -26.21
C LYS A 112 -12.45 -35.47 -25.56
N MET A 113 -11.21 -35.36 -26.03
CA MET A 113 -10.22 -34.40 -25.47
C MET A 113 -10.66 -32.94 -25.57
N ILE A 114 -11.40 -32.59 -26.63
CA ILE A 114 -11.95 -31.25 -26.86
C ILE A 114 -13.21 -31.06 -25.99
N GLU A 115 -14.11 -32.03 -25.98
CA GLU A 115 -15.36 -31.99 -25.21
C GLU A 115 -15.11 -31.82 -23.70
N ASP A 116 -14.15 -32.57 -23.15
CA ASP A 116 -13.78 -32.54 -21.72
C ASP A 116 -13.33 -31.15 -21.24
N ARG A 117 -12.83 -30.29 -22.14
CA ARG A 117 -12.34 -28.93 -21.83
C ARG A 117 -13.23 -27.80 -22.34
N SER A 118 -14.25 -28.12 -23.14
CA SER A 118 -15.08 -27.14 -23.84
C SER A 118 -15.84 -26.21 -22.87
N ARG A 119 -16.32 -26.75 -21.74
CA ARG A 119 -17.05 -25.97 -20.73
C ARG A 119 -16.19 -24.86 -20.13
N ASP A 120 -14.97 -25.18 -19.71
CA ASP A 120 -14.04 -24.23 -19.10
C ASP A 120 -13.60 -23.17 -20.12
N TYR A 121 -13.33 -23.59 -21.36
CA TYR A 121 -13.03 -22.68 -22.47
C TYR A 121 -14.19 -21.70 -22.73
N MET A 122 -15.44 -22.17 -22.78
CA MET A 122 -16.59 -21.30 -23.03
C MET A 122 -16.76 -20.25 -21.93
N ASN A 123 -16.47 -20.62 -20.68
CA ASN A 123 -16.42 -19.69 -19.55
C ASN A 123 -15.30 -18.65 -19.72
N ALA A 124 -14.07 -19.09 -20.01
CA ALA A 124 -12.91 -18.20 -20.21
C ALA A 124 -13.12 -17.26 -21.42
N ARG A 125 -13.72 -17.74 -22.51
CA ARG A 125 -14.07 -16.95 -23.69
C ARG A 125 -15.08 -15.86 -23.38
N ARG A 126 -16.11 -16.15 -22.56
CA ARG A 126 -17.07 -15.13 -22.11
C ARG A 126 -16.34 -14.03 -21.34
N VAL A 127 -15.52 -14.43 -20.37
CA VAL A 127 -14.75 -13.49 -19.53
C VAL A 127 -13.72 -12.70 -20.35
N ALA A 128 -13.15 -13.27 -21.41
CA ALA A 128 -12.23 -12.55 -22.30
C ALA A 128 -12.88 -11.32 -22.95
N LYS A 129 -14.16 -11.41 -23.34
CA LYS A 129 -14.91 -10.28 -23.90
C LYS A 129 -15.22 -9.19 -22.85
N GLU A 130 -15.56 -9.62 -21.64
CA GLU A 130 -15.74 -8.71 -20.51
C GLU A 130 -14.42 -8.01 -20.17
N TYR A 131 -13.30 -8.75 -20.18
CA TYR A 131 -11.96 -8.25 -19.92
C TYR A 131 -11.53 -7.19 -20.94
N GLU A 132 -11.79 -7.44 -22.23
CA GLU A 132 -11.54 -6.45 -23.30
C GLU A 132 -12.28 -5.13 -23.04
N THR A 133 -13.51 -5.21 -22.53
CA THR A 133 -14.33 -4.02 -22.26
C THR A 133 -13.75 -3.17 -21.13
N VAL A 134 -13.32 -3.78 -20.03
CA VAL A 134 -12.74 -3.05 -18.88
C VAL A 134 -11.32 -2.57 -19.13
N MET A 135 -10.58 -3.23 -20.03
CA MET A 135 -9.24 -2.80 -20.44
C MET A 135 -9.26 -1.70 -21.50
N LYS A 136 -10.37 -1.53 -22.21
CA LYS A 136 -10.54 -0.48 -23.22
C LYS A 136 -10.58 0.90 -22.55
N GLY A 137 -9.68 1.79 -22.97
CA GLY A 137 -9.59 3.16 -22.47
C GLY A 137 -8.58 3.35 -21.33
N LEU A 138 -8.06 2.26 -20.75
CA LEU A 138 -6.92 2.33 -19.83
C LEU A 138 -5.65 2.70 -20.59
N ASP A 139 -4.96 3.73 -20.12
CA ASP A 139 -3.58 3.96 -20.50
C ASP A 139 -2.66 3.07 -19.68
N ARG A 140 -1.93 2.19 -20.37
CA ARG A 140 -0.99 1.22 -19.78
C ARG A 140 0.47 1.63 -19.97
N ASN A 141 0.70 2.74 -20.68
CA ASN A 141 2.02 3.22 -21.09
C ASN A 141 2.37 4.58 -20.45
N ALA A 142 1.38 5.26 -19.86
CA ALA A 142 1.60 6.52 -19.16
C ALA A 142 2.68 6.37 -18.08
N PRO A 143 3.68 7.28 -18.04
CA PRO A 143 4.64 7.33 -16.96
C PRO A 143 3.95 7.57 -15.61
N SER A 144 4.42 6.86 -14.58
CA SER A 144 3.95 7.09 -13.22
C SER A 144 4.43 8.44 -12.70
N VAL A 145 3.47 9.32 -12.37
CA VAL A 145 3.71 10.66 -11.82
C VAL A 145 2.96 10.82 -10.49
N PRO A 146 3.47 11.62 -9.53
CA PRO A 146 2.72 11.98 -8.33
C PRO A 146 1.39 12.66 -8.67
N PRO A 147 0.35 12.49 -7.82
CA PRO A 147 -0.97 13.03 -8.13
C PRO A 147 -0.94 14.54 -8.35
N GLN A 148 -1.45 14.99 -9.50
CA GLN A 148 -1.54 16.41 -9.86
C GLN A 148 -2.99 16.92 -9.79
N ASN A 149 -3.96 16.03 -9.52
CA ASN A 149 -5.40 16.30 -9.49
C ASN A 149 -5.94 16.82 -10.83
N THR A 150 -5.39 16.33 -11.95
CA THR A 150 -5.94 16.66 -13.26
C THR A 150 -7.21 15.86 -13.55
N PRO A 151 -8.17 16.39 -14.34
CA PRO A 151 -9.38 15.64 -14.70
C PRO A 151 -9.09 14.33 -15.44
N GLN A 152 -8.05 14.32 -16.28
CA GLN A 152 -7.64 13.12 -17.03
C GLN A 152 -7.06 12.04 -16.11
N GLU A 153 -6.23 12.43 -15.15
CA GLU A 153 -5.69 11.52 -14.13
C GLU A 153 -6.83 10.93 -13.30
N ALA A 154 -7.76 11.75 -12.81
CA ALA A 154 -8.90 11.28 -12.03
C ALA A 154 -9.76 10.28 -12.82
N GLN A 155 -9.99 10.53 -14.11
CA GLN A 155 -10.70 9.61 -15.00
C GLN A 155 -9.95 8.27 -15.15
N GLN A 156 -8.62 8.29 -15.33
CA GLN A 156 -7.82 7.07 -15.41
C GLN A 156 -7.83 6.29 -14.08
N VAL A 157 -7.73 6.98 -12.94
CA VAL A 157 -7.85 6.36 -11.61
C VAL A 157 -9.19 5.63 -11.46
N GLU A 158 -10.29 6.25 -11.88
CA GLU A 158 -11.63 5.64 -11.84
C GLU A 158 -11.70 4.38 -12.70
N MET A 159 -11.17 4.43 -13.93
CA MET A 159 -11.12 3.28 -14.83
C MET A 159 -10.28 2.13 -14.25
N TRP A 160 -9.11 2.42 -13.66
CA TRP A 160 -8.28 1.41 -13.02
C TRP A 160 -8.96 0.77 -11.81
N LYS A 161 -9.62 1.58 -10.96
CA LYS A 161 -10.42 1.06 -9.84
C LYS A 161 -11.56 0.18 -10.34
N LYS A 162 -12.26 0.58 -11.42
CA LYS A 162 -13.32 -0.24 -12.04
C LYS A 162 -12.79 -1.59 -12.52
N TYR A 163 -11.62 -1.61 -13.18
CA TYR A 163 -10.98 -2.87 -13.59
C TYR A 163 -10.63 -3.77 -12.39
N ILE A 164 -9.99 -3.21 -11.36
CA ILE A 164 -9.64 -3.96 -10.14
C ILE A 164 -10.90 -4.53 -9.47
N GLN A 165 -11.97 -3.74 -9.36
CA GLN A 165 -13.23 -4.20 -8.76
C GLN A 165 -13.92 -5.26 -9.62
N TRP A 166 -13.87 -5.14 -10.95
CA TRP A 166 -14.34 -6.20 -11.84
C TRP A 166 -13.59 -7.51 -11.60
N GLU A 167 -12.26 -7.48 -11.48
CA GLU A 167 -11.48 -8.69 -11.19
C GLU A 167 -11.81 -9.27 -9.80
N LYS A 168 -12.05 -8.41 -8.78
CA LYS A 168 -12.52 -8.81 -7.44
C LYS A 168 -13.92 -9.43 -7.44
N SER A 169 -14.77 -9.09 -8.41
CA SER A 169 -16.11 -9.66 -8.58
C SER A 169 -16.12 -11.13 -9.04
N ASN A 170 -14.92 -11.71 -9.26
CA ASN A 170 -14.71 -13.08 -9.72
C ASN A 170 -15.46 -13.38 -11.04
N PRO A 171 -15.08 -12.76 -12.17
CA PRO A 171 -15.77 -12.94 -13.45
C PRO A 171 -15.77 -14.39 -13.93
N LEU A 172 -14.73 -15.15 -13.58
CA LEU A 172 -14.59 -16.57 -13.90
C LEU A 172 -15.51 -17.47 -13.06
N ARG A 173 -16.12 -16.95 -11.98
CA ARG A 173 -17.00 -17.70 -11.07
C ARG A 173 -16.35 -19.00 -10.59
N THR A 174 -15.08 -18.92 -10.24
CA THR A 174 -14.32 -20.04 -9.69
C THR A 174 -14.36 -20.03 -8.17
N GLU A 175 -14.28 -21.19 -7.53
CA GLU A 175 -14.13 -21.31 -6.07
C GLU A 175 -12.65 -21.24 -5.63
N ASP A 176 -11.71 -21.29 -6.58
CA ASP A 176 -10.28 -21.21 -6.32
C ASP A 176 -9.87 -19.78 -5.92
N GLN A 177 -9.84 -19.55 -4.61
CA GLN A 177 -9.42 -18.27 -4.02
C GLN A 177 -7.99 -17.88 -4.43
N THR A 178 -7.09 -18.84 -4.66
CA THR A 178 -5.71 -18.54 -5.05
C THR A 178 -5.66 -17.98 -6.47
N LEU A 179 -6.49 -18.51 -7.38
CA LEU A 179 -6.62 -17.99 -8.74
C LEU A 179 -7.24 -16.60 -8.76
N ILE A 180 -8.34 -16.39 -8.00
CA ILE A 180 -8.98 -15.08 -7.86
C ILE A 180 -7.95 -14.05 -7.37
N THR A 181 -7.26 -14.38 -6.29
CA THR A 181 -6.29 -13.47 -5.66
C THR A 181 -5.14 -13.14 -6.63
N LYS A 182 -4.61 -14.15 -7.34
CA LYS A 182 -3.55 -13.93 -8.34
C LYS A 182 -3.99 -13.00 -9.46
N ARG A 183 -5.23 -13.12 -9.94
CA ARG A 183 -5.77 -12.24 -10.99
C ARG A 183 -5.98 -10.81 -10.50
N VAL A 184 -6.55 -10.63 -9.31
CA VAL A 184 -6.70 -9.29 -8.71
C VAL A 184 -5.34 -8.65 -8.43
N MET A 185 -4.38 -9.42 -7.94
CA MET A 185 -3.02 -8.91 -7.75
C MET A 185 -2.34 -8.57 -9.06
N PHE A 186 -2.58 -9.32 -10.13
CA PHE A 186 -2.11 -8.96 -11.46
C PHE A 186 -2.70 -7.60 -11.90
N ALA A 187 -4.00 -7.35 -11.67
CA ALA A 187 -4.62 -6.06 -11.94
C ALA A 187 -3.97 -4.91 -11.15
N TYR A 188 -3.68 -5.12 -9.85
CA TYR A 188 -2.93 -4.16 -9.05
C TYR A 188 -1.51 -3.93 -9.58
N GLU A 189 -0.79 -4.99 -9.96
CA GLU A 189 0.57 -4.85 -10.50
C GLU A 189 0.59 -4.06 -11.81
N GLN A 190 -0.40 -4.23 -12.69
CA GLN A 190 -0.55 -3.41 -13.90
C GLN A 190 -0.84 -1.95 -13.56
N CYS A 191 -1.78 -1.72 -12.64
CA CYS A 191 -2.15 -0.37 -12.20
C CYS A 191 -0.95 0.39 -11.60
N LEU A 192 -0.15 -0.28 -10.77
CA LEU A 192 1.03 0.29 -10.12
C LEU A 192 2.15 0.70 -11.08
N LEU A 193 2.15 0.23 -12.35
CA LEU A 193 3.09 0.71 -13.36
C LEU A 193 2.81 2.15 -13.76
N VAL A 194 1.53 2.55 -13.76
CA VAL A 194 1.05 3.85 -14.23
C VAL A 194 0.67 4.78 -13.08
N LEU A 195 0.10 4.24 -12.01
CA LEU A 195 -0.36 5.00 -10.84
C LEU A 195 0.45 4.65 -9.58
N GLY A 196 1.72 4.28 -9.74
CA GLY A 196 2.57 3.82 -8.65
C GLY A 196 2.91 4.89 -7.59
N HIS A 197 2.67 6.17 -7.87
CA HIS A 197 2.81 7.25 -6.87
C HIS A 197 1.56 7.49 -6.03
N HIS A 198 0.50 6.72 -6.22
CA HIS A 198 -0.74 6.80 -5.44
C HIS A 198 -0.68 5.87 -4.21
N PRO A 199 -0.60 6.39 -2.98
CA PRO A 199 -0.45 5.55 -1.79
C PRO A 199 -1.66 4.66 -1.51
N ASP A 200 -2.86 5.10 -1.87
CA ASP A 200 -4.11 4.36 -1.70
C ASP A 200 -4.09 3.05 -2.49
N ILE A 201 -3.53 3.03 -3.71
CA ILE A 201 -3.47 1.80 -4.54
C ILE A 201 -2.55 0.75 -3.91
N TRP A 202 -1.39 1.16 -3.38
CA TRP A 202 -0.49 0.25 -2.65
C TRP A 202 -1.15 -0.30 -1.39
N TYR A 203 -1.84 0.56 -0.63
CA TYR A 203 -2.54 0.18 0.58
C TYR A 203 -3.69 -0.81 0.28
N GLU A 204 -4.54 -0.49 -0.71
CA GLU A 204 -5.65 -1.35 -1.12
C GLU A 204 -5.17 -2.73 -1.62
N ALA A 205 -4.04 -2.79 -2.33
CA ALA A 205 -3.43 -4.05 -2.77
C ALA A 205 -2.97 -4.92 -1.60
N ALA A 206 -2.26 -4.33 -0.63
CA ALA A 206 -1.80 -5.06 0.55
C ALA A 206 -2.97 -5.50 1.45
N GLN A 207 -3.98 -4.65 1.62
CA GLN A 207 -5.21 -4.98 2.35
C GLN A 207 -5.97 -6.16 1.71
N TYR A 208 -6.04 -6.20 0.38
CA TYR A 208 -6.68 -7.30 -0.32
C TYR A 208 -5.92 -8.63 -0.12
N LEU A 209 -4.59 -8.60 -0.09
CA LEU A 209 -3.77 -9.78 0.26
C LEU A 209 -3.96 -10.22 1.71
N GLU A 210 -4.02 -9.28 2.65
CA GLU A 210 -4.31 -9.58 4.05
C GLU A 210 -5.67 -10.26 4.21
N GLN A 211 -6.72 -9.72 3.57
CA GLN A 211 -8.05 -10.30 3.56
C GLN A 211 -8.05 -11.71 2.96
N SER A 212 -7.39 -11.87 1.81
CA SER A 212 -7.29 -13.17 1.11
C SER A 212 -6.50 -14.20 1.93
N SER A 213 -5.48 -13.77 2.65
CA SER A 213 -4.71 -14.61 3.58
C SER A 213 -5.59 -15.13 4.71
N LYS A 214 -6.41 -14.27 5.33
CA LYS A 214 -7.32 -14.68 6.42
C LYS A 214 -8.38 -15.67 5.92
N LEU A 215 -8.99 -15.37 4.76
CA LEU A 215 -9.99 -16.24 4.14
C LEU A 215 -9.44 -17.64 3.79
N LEU A 216 -8.19 -17.72 3.30
CA LEU A 216 -7.56 -19.02 3.03
C LEU A 216 -7.28 -19.81 4.31
N ALA A 217 -6.86 -19.14 5.39
CA ALA A 217 -6.64 -19.78 6.68
C ALA A 217 -7.95 -20.36 7.24
N GLU A 218 -9.06 -19.63 7.12
CA GLU A 218 -10.41 -20.10 7.49
C GLU A 218 -10.86 -21.33 6.69
N LYS A 219 -10.48 -21.41 5.41
CA LYS A 219 -10.74 -22.57 4.54
C LYS A 219 -9.75 -23.74 4.76
N GLY A 220 -8.79 -23.60 5.67
CA GLY A 220 -7.80 -24.64 6.01
C GLY A 220 -6.53 -24.66 5.13
N ASP A 221 -6.39 -23.76 4.17
CA ASP A 221 -5.20 -23.66 3.32
C ASP A 221 -4.12 -22.76 3.95
N MET A 222 -3.50 -23.28 5.01
CA MET A 222 -2.52 -22.54 5.81
C MET A 222 -1.25 -22.17 5.02
N ASN A 223 -0.86 -22.98 4.03
CA ASN A 223 0.34 -22.75 3.24
C ASN A 223 0.16 -21.54 2.31
N ASN A 224 -0.93 -21.49 1.54
CA ASN A 224 -1.21 -20.35 0.68
C ASN A 224 -1.62 -19.10 1.48
N ALA A 225 -2.28 -19.27 2.64
CA ALA A 225 -2.53 -18.17 3.56
C ALA A 225 -1.23 -17.48 3.97
N LYS A 226 -0.25 -18.24 4.47
CA LYS A 226 1.06 -17.69 4.85
C LYS A 226 1.77 -17.01 3.66
N LEU A 227 1.71 -17.62 2.47
CA LEU A 227 2.29 -17.04 1.26
C LEU A 227 1.72 -15.64 0.96
N PHE A 228 0.39 -15.48 1.04
CA PHE A 228 -0.25 -14.17 0.80
C PHE A 228 -0.01 -13.18 1.95
N SER A 229 0.12 -13.64 3.20
CA SER A 229 0.53 -12.79 4.30
C SER A 229 1.96 -12.24 4.11
N ASP A 230 2.90 -13.07 3.65
CA ASP A 230 4.25 -12.62 3.35
C ASP A 230 4.30 -11.70 2.12
N GLU A 231 3.48 -11.98 1.08
CA GLU A 231 3.41 -11.09 -0.09
C GLU A 231 2.73 -9.74 0.24
N ALA A 232 1.80 -9.68 1.19
CA ALA A 232 1.21 -8.41 1.65
C ALA A 232 2.29 -7.49 2.26
N ALA A 233 3.17 -8.04 3.10
CA ALA A 233 4.35 -7.31 3.61
C ALA A 233 5.27 -6.87 2.46
N ASN A 234 5.45 -7.70 1.44
CA ASN A 234 6.26 -7.39 0.27
C ASN A 234 5.69 -6.23 -0.57
N ILE A 235 4.35 -6.09 -0.67
CA ILE A 235 3.72 -4.93 -1.32
C ILE A 235 4.11 -3.64 -0.61
N TYR A 236 3.99 -3.61 0.72
CA TYR A 236 4.41 -2.45 1.52
C TYR A 236 5.91 -2.15 1.38
N GLU A 237 6.75 -3.18 1.54
CA GLU A 237 8.22 -3.07 1.44
C GLU A 237 8.64 -2.50 0.07
N ARG A 238 8.00 -2.94 -1.01
CA ARG A 238 8.23 -2.39 -2.35
C ARG A 238 7.80 -0.94 -2.47
N ALA A 239 6.65 -0.56 -1.91
CA ALA A 239 6.15 0.81 -2.01
C ALA A 239 7.15 1.81 -1.40
N ILE A 240 7.60 1.54 -0.18
CA ILE A 240 8.55 2.39 0.56
C ILE A 240 10.00 2.27 0.07
N SER A 241 10.35 1.22 -0.68
CA SER A 241 11.71 1.04 -1.22
C SER A 241 11.90 1.58 -2.63
N THR A 242 10.82 1.80 -3.38
CA THR A 242 10.88 2.14 -4.81
C THR A 242 10.40 3.56 -5.07
N LEU A 243 9.08 3.77 -5.16
CA LEU A 243 8.48 5.04 -5.58
C LEU A 243 8.17 5.99 -4.42
N LEU A 244 7.74 5.46 -3.27
CA LEU A 244 7.13 6.23 -2.17
C LEU A 244 8.00 6.23 -0.90
N LYS A 245 9.30 6.50 -1.06
CA LYS A 245 10.31 6.41 0.00
C LYS A 245 10.08 7.33 1.20
N LYS A 246 9.35 8.43 1.04
CA LYS A 246 9.08 9.43 2.09
C LYS A 246 7.63 9.44 2.56
N ASN A 247 6.80 8.52 2.04
CA ASN A 247 5.38 8.53 2.31
C ASN A 247 5.07 7.90 3.69
N MET A 248 4.86 8.73 4.71
CA MET A 248 4.62 8.26 6.09
C MET A 248 3.43 7.29 6.21
N LEU A 249 2.36 7.49 5.44
CA LEU A 249 1.16 6.65 5.48
C LEU A 249 1.48 5.18 5.23
N LEU A 250 2.26 4.87 4.19
CA LEU A 250 2.62 3.49 3.86
C LEU A 250 3.60 2.89 4.86
N TYR A 251 4.46 3.70 5.48
CA TYR A 251 5.29 3.23 6.59
C TYR A 251 4.46 2.85 7.81
N PHE A 252 3.47 3.66 8.18
CA PHE A 252 2.58 3.37 9.31
C PHE A 252 1.71 2.15 9.03
N ALA A 253 1.10 2.07 7.85
CA ALA A 253 0.35 0.89 7.43
C ALA A 253 1.22 -0.38 7.45
N TYR A 254 2.48 -0.28 7.02
CA TYR A 254 3.39 -1.41 7.06
C TYR A 254 3.78 -1.82 8.49
N ALA A 255 4.08 -0.84 9.34
CA ALA A 255 4.41 -1.05 10.74
C ALA A 255 3.25 -1.71 11.50
N ASP A 256 2.03 -1.21 11.32
CA ASP A 256 0.81 -1.76 11.91
C ASP A 256 0.52 -3.17 11.36
N TYR A 257 0.80 -3.42 10.08
CA TYR A 257 0.70 -4.76 9.49
C TYR A 257 1.66 -5.76 10.15
N GLU A 258 2.94 -5.42 10.32
CA GLU A 258 3.91 -6.31 10.98
C GLU A 258 3.63 -6.44 12.49
N GLU A 259 3.10 -5.40 13.14
CA GLU A 259 2.61 -5.48 14.53
C GLU A 259 1.46 -6.49 14.64
N SER A 260 0.49 -6.47 13.72
CA SER A 260 -0.63 -7.43 13.71
C SER A 260 -0.18 -8.89 13.55
N ARG A 261 1.00 -9.09 12.95
CA ARG A 261 1.66 -10.39 12.77
C ARG A 261 2.60 -10.75 13.93
N MET A 262 2.60 -9.94 14.99
CA MET A 262 3.45 -10.07 16.17
C MET A 262 4.97 -10.02 15.84
N LYS A 263 5.35 -9.36 14.75
CA LYS A 263 6.74 -9.19 14.30
C LYS A 263 7.32 -7.86 14.78
N TYR A 264 7.34 -7.65 16.10
CA TYR A 264 7.69 -6.37 16.72
C TYR A 264 9.10 -5.85 16.35
N GLU A 265 10.09 -6.74 16.27
CA GLU A 265 11.46 -6.36 15.84
C GLU A 265 11.46 -5.77 14.42
N LYS A 266 10.65 -6.33 13.51
CA LYS A 266 10.49 -5.79 12.16
C LYS A 266 9.80 -4.43 12.20
N THR A 267 8.78 -4.24 13.06
CA THR A 267 8.13 -2.95 13.27
C THR A 267 9.11 -1.86 13.71
N HIS A 268 10.03 -2.15 14.65
CA HIS A 268 11.11 -1.22 15.00
C HIS A 268 11.99 -0.85 13.80
N SER A 269 12.38 -1.84 12.98
CA SER A 269 13.20 -1.58 11.79
C SER A 269 12.51 -0.66 10.78
N ILE A 270 11.18 -0.76 10.64
CA ILE A 270 10.37 0.08 9.73
C ILE A 270 10.37 1.53 10.21
N TYR A 271 10.08 1.78 11.49
CA TYR A 271 10.12 3.13 12.05
C TYR A 271 11.51 3.74 12.00
N ASN A 272 12.55 2.99 12.40
CA ASN A 272 13.93 3.48 12.37
C ASN A 272 14.39 3.79 10.94
N ARG A 273 13.96 3.01 9.94
CA ARG A 273 14.24 3.28 8.52
C ARG A 273 13.62 4.60 8.05
N LEU A 274 12.41 4.92 8.49
CA LEU A 274 11.78 6.21 8.18
C LEU A 274 12.54 7.36 8.86
N LEU A 275 12.87 7.21 10.15
CA LEU A 275 13.61 8.21 10.91
C LEU A 275 15.02 8.50 10.36
N ALA A 276 15.62 7.53 9.67
CA ALA A 276 16.93 7.69 9.00
C ALA A 276 16.88 8.58 7.76
N ILE A 277 15.70 8.90 7.23
CA ILE A 277 15.56 9.86 6.12
C ILE A 277 15.75 11.26 6.69
N GLU A 278 16.67 12.05 6.12
CA GLU A 278 17.05 13.35 6.68
C GLU A 278 15.93 14.40 6.57
N ASP A 279 15.26 14.46 5.42
CA ASP A 279 14.33 15.51 5.04
C ASP A 279 12.85 15.12 5.20
N ILE A 280 12.52 14.66 6.40
CA ILE A 280 11.13 14.46 6.85
C ILE A 280 10.89 15.23 8.14
N ASP A 281 9.62 15.46 8.48
CA ASP A 281 9.25 15.81 9.85
C ASP A 281 9.09 14.52 10.68
N PRO A 282 10.04 14.16 11.56
CA PRO A 282 9.95 12.93 12.33
C PRO A 282 8.93 13.02 13.46
N THR A 283 8.33 14.18 13.73
CA THR A 283 7.42 14.38 14.87
C THR A 283 6.26 13.39 14.84
N LEU A 284 5.59 13.26 13.68
CA LEU A 284 4.49 12.31 13.52
C LEU A 284 4.98 10.85 13.61
N VAL A 285 6.18 10.59 13.09
CA VAL A 285 6.81 9.27 13.14
C VAL A 285 7.09 8.86 14.58
N TYR A 286 7.66 9.74 15.40
CA TYR A 286 7.89 9.50 16.82
C TYR A 286 6.59 9.33 17.60
N ILE A 287 5.55 10.11 17.28
CA ILE A 287 4.23 9.94 17.89
C ILE A 287 3.69 8.54 17.64
N GLN A 288 3.69 8.09 16.39
CA GLN A 288 3.18 6.76 16.03
C GLN A 288 4.08 5.64 16.60
N TYR A 289 5.39 5.81 16.52
CA TYR A 289 6.35 4.84 17.05
C TYR A 289 6.26 4.70 18.58
N MET A 290 6.07 5.81 19.30
CA MET A 290 5.86 5.82 20.74
C MET A 290 4.55 5.12 21.12
N LYS A 291 3.47 5.35 20.36
CA LYS A 291 2.18 4.65 20.53
C LYS A 291 2.35 3.12 20.37
N PHE A 292 3.04 2.68 19.32
CA PHE A 292 3.40 1.27 19.12
C PHE A 292 4.17 0.70 20.31
N ALA A 293 5.31 1.31 20.65
CA ALA A 293 6.20 0.77 21.68
C ALA A 293 5.50 0.66 23.04
N ARG A 294 4.66 1.64 23.40
CA ARG A 294 3.85 1.55 24.62
C ARG A 294 2.82 0.41 24.54
N ARG A 295 2.09 0.31 23.44
CA ARG A 295 0.98 -0.65 23.25
C ARG A 295 1.47 -2.09 23.21
N ALA A 296 2.56 -2.35 22.51
CA ALA A 296 3.09 -3.70 22.30
C ALA A 296 4.10 -4.13 23.37
N GLU A 297 4.89 -3.20 23.92
CA GLU A 297 6.06 -3.51 24.76
C GLU A 297 6.04 -2.83 26.15
N GLY A 298 5.03 -2.01 26.41
CA GLY A 298 4.78 -1.39 27.71
C GLY A 298 5.44 -0.01 27.91
N ILE A 299 5.22 0.54 29.11
CA ILE A 299 5.51 1.96 29.44
C ILE A 299 7.00 2.31 29.25
N LYS A 300 7.91 1.43 29.68
CA LYS A 300 9.36 1.67 29.60
C LYS A 300 9.82 1.83 28.14
N ALA A 301 9.33 0.99 27.24
CA ALA A 301 9.65 1.07 25.81
C ALA A 301 9.13 2.38 25.19
N GLY A 302 7.89 2.77 25.49
CA GLY A 302 7.34 4.07 25.09
C GLY A 302 8.21 5.26 25.54
N ARG A 303 8.67 5.26 26.80
CA ARG A 303 9.59 6.29 27.32
C ARG A 303 10.95 6.30 26.64
N MET A 304 11.45 5.15 26.20
CA MET A 304 12.69 5.07 25.41
C MET A 304 12.53 5.73 24.04
N ILE A 305 11.38 5.55 23.38
CA ILE A 305 11.09 6.25 22.12
C ILE A 305 10.95 7.76 22.35
N PHE A 306 10.26 8.17 23.42
CA PHE A 306 10.17 9.59 23.77
C PHE A 306 11.56 10.20 24.03
N LYS A 307 12.46 9.48 24.71
CA LYS A 307 13.85 9.93 24.89
C LYS A 307 14.52 10.21 23.54
N LYS A 308 14.46 9.28 22.58
CA LYS A 308 15.00 9.47 21.23
C LYS A 308 14.38 10.67 20.52
N ALA A 309 13.06 10.85 20.65
CA ALA A 309 12.36 11.96 20.03
C ALA A 309 12.85 13.33 20.53
N ARG A 310 13.20 13.44 21.81
CA ARG A 310 13.76 14.69 22.37
C ARG A 310 15.18 15.00 21.91
N GLU A 311 15.95 13.96 21.58
CA GLU A 311 17.34 14.06 21.11
C GLU A 311 17.42 14.40 19.61
N ASP A 312 16.36 14.13 18.84
CA ASP A 312 16.27 14.55 17.44
C ASP A 312 15.89 16.04 17.32
N ILE A 313 16.77 16.82 16.69
CA ILE A 313 16.63 18.27 16.50
C ILE A 313 15.46 18.66 15.59
N ARG A 314 15.00 17.75 14.72
CA ARG A 314 13.92 18.00 13.76
C ARG A 314 12.54 17.89 14.41
N THR A 315 12.47 17.31 15.60
CA THR A 315 11.21 17.06 16.33
C THR A 315 10.54 18.35 16.79
N ARG A 316 9.23 18.42 16.57
CA ARG A 316 8.35 19.53 16.96
C ARG A 316 7.56 19.21 18.23
N HIS A 317 6.87 20.22 18.74
CA HIS A 317 6.17 20.23 20.04
C HIS A 317 5.13 19.12 20.23
N HIS A 318 4.47 18.64 19.16
CA HIS A 318 3.39 17.65 19.24
C HIS A 318 3.77 16.33 19.95
N VAL A 319 5.05 15.93 19.91
CA VAL A 319 5.50 14.70 20.60
C VAL A 319 5.42 14.82 22.12
N TYR A 320 5.63 16.02 22.67
CA TYR A 320 5.57 16.28 24.12
C TYR A 320 4.12 16.22 24.61
N VAL A 321 3.20 16.85 23.87
CA VAL A 321 1.76 16.76 24.12
C VAL A 321 1.33 15.29 24.13
N THR A 322 1.70 14.54 23.09
CA THR A 322 1.31 13.13 22.97
C THR A 322 1.91 12.29 24.10
N ALA A 323 3.17 12.49 24.46
CA ALA A 323 3.82 11.76 25.56
C ALA A 323 3.14 12.04 26.92
N ALA A 324 2.80 13.31 27.21
CA ALA A 324 2.12 13.69 28.44
C ALA A 324 0.71 13.07 28.52
N LEU A 325 -0.07 13.18 27.45
CA LEU A 325 -1.41 12.58 27.38
C LEU A 325 -1.36 11.05 27.45
N MET A 326 -0.33 10.41 26.89
CA MET A 326 -0.11 8.97 27.02
C MET A 326 0.16 8.56 28.48
N GLU A 327 0.89 9.34 29.27
CA GLU A 327 1.07 9.04 30.70
C GLU A 327 -0.22 9.27 31.48
N TYR A 328 -0.93 10.36 31.19
CA TYR A 328 -2.19 10.69 31.85
C TYR A 328 -3.31 9.66 31.56
N TYR A 329 -3.70 9.47 30.30
CA TYR A 329 -4.85 8.63 29.98
C TYR A 329 -4.64 7.16 30.29
N CYS A 330 -3.39 6.74 30.28
CA CYS A 330 -3.04 5.37 30.01
C CYS A 330 -2.19 4.80 31.17
N SER A 331 -1.34 5.60 31.83
CA SER A 331 -0.69 5.24 33.10
C SER A 331 -1.42 5.80 34.33
N LYS A 332 -2.39 6.72 34.14
CA LYS A 332 -3.08 7.48 35.20
C LYS A 332 -2.14 8.30 36.08
N ASP A 333 -0.97 8.67 35.56
CA ASP A 333 0.06 9.42 36.28
C ASP A 333 0.03 10.91 35.88
N THR A 334 -0.68 11.71 36.68
CA THR A 334 -0.79 13.17 36.49
C THR A 334 0.54 13.89 36.78
N SER A 335 1.35 13.36 37.69
CA SER A 335 2.64 13.98 38.05
C SER A 335 3.62 13.91 36.88
N VAL A 336 3.74 12.76 36.22
CA VAL A 336 4.60 12.59 35.06
C VAL A 336 4.06 13.38 33.87
N ALA A 337 2.75 13.36 33.63
CA ALA A 337 2.14 14.15 32.57
C ALA A 337 2.42 15.66 32.74
N PHE A 338 2.20 16.20 33.95
CA PHE A 338 2.53 17.59 34.28
C PHE A 338 4.02 17.90 34.06
N LYS A 339 4.92 17.02 34.52
CA LYS A 339 6.38 17.19 34.30
C LYS A 339 6.76 17.20 32.82
N ILE A 340 6.11 16.39 31.98
CA ILE A 340 6.36 16.37 30.53
C ILE A 340 5.88 17.68 29.90
N PHE A 341 4.70 18.18 30.30
CA PHE A 341 4.18 19.46 29.80
C PHE A 341 5.06 20.64 30.23
N GLU A 342 5.50 20.70 31.48
CA GLU A 342 6.44 21.73 31.95
C GLU A 342 7.79 21.65 31.21
N LEU A 343 8.28 20.44 30.94
CA LEU A 343 9.50 20.24 30.16
C LEU A 343 9.35 20.75 28.72
N GLY A 344 8.22 20.48 28.07
CA GLY A 344 7.96 20.97 26.72
C GLY A 344 7.70 22.47 26.68
N LEU A 345 7.08 23.06 27.71
CA LEU A 345 6.82 24.51 27.79
C LEU A 345 8.12 25.32 27.83
N LYS A 346 9.16 24.80 28.49
CA LYS A 346 10.49 25.42 28.46
C LYS A 346 11.10 25.51 27.06
N LYS A 347 10.72 24.62 26.13
CA LYS A 347 11.28 24.54 24.78
C LYS A 347 10.37 25.13 23.70
N TYR A 348 9.05 25.02 23.88
CA TYR A 348 8.03 25.39 22.88
C TYR A 348 6.96 26.34 23.45
N GLY A 349 7.31 27.12 24.48
CA GLY A 349 6.40 28.10 25.10
C GLY A 349 6.06 29.30 24.22
N ASP A 350 6.72 29.43 23.07
CA ASP A 350 6.46 30.39 22.00
C ASP A 350 5.47 29.86 20.94
N ILE A 351 5.05 28.60 21.06
CA ILE A 351 4.13 27.95 20.13
C ILE A 351 2.70 27.94 20.70
N PRO A 352 1.76 28.70 20.12
CA PRO A 352 0.38 28.78 20.61
C PRO A 352 -0.30 27.41 20.71
N GLU A 353 -0.10 26.55 19.69
CA GLU A 353 -0.73 25.23 19.63
C GLU A 353 -0.28 24.32 20.78
N TYR A 354 0.98 24.45 21.22
CA TYR A 354 1.49 23.72 22.36
C TYR A 354 0.87 24.20 23.68
N VAL A 355 0.82 25.52 23.86
CA VAL A 355 0.21 26.16 25.04
C VAL A 355 -1.25 25.76 25.16
N LEU A 356 -2.01 25.85 24.06
CA LEU A 356 -3.43 25.49 24.02
C LEU A 356 -3.64 24.02 24.41
N ALA A 357 -2.82 23.11 23.89
CA ALA A 357 -2.91 21.69 24.26
C ALA A 357 -2.58 21.45 25.75
N TYR A 358 -1.69 22.26 26.34
CA TYR A 358 -1.39 22.15 27.77
C TYR A 358 -2.51 22.73 28.65
N ILE A 359 -3.08 23.88 28.26
CA ILE A 359 -4.24 24.47 28.95
C ILE A 359 -5.42 23.51 28.91
N ASP A 360 -5.73 22.95 27.73
CA ASP A 360 -6.81 21.98 27.55
C ASP A 360 -6.64 20.79 28.51
N TYR A 361 -5.42 20.25 28.63
CA TYR A 361 -5.12 19.21 29.61
C TYR A 361 -5.42 19.62 31.07
N LEU A 362 -4.98 20.82 31.52
CA LEU A 362 -5.21 21.28 32.89
C LEU A 362 -6.69 21.57 33.17
N SER A 363 -7.42 22.09 32.18
CA SER A 363 -8.86 22.32 32.28
C SER A 363 -9.62 21.03 32.51
N HIS A 364 -9.22 19.93 31.84
CA HIS A 364 -9.82 18.61 32.06
C HIS A 364 -9.52 18.00 33.45
N LEU A 365 -8.49 18.47 34.16
CA LEU A 365 -8.22 18.05 35.54
C LEU A 365 -9.08 18.79 36.58
N ASN A 366 -9.87 19.77 36.15
CA ASN A 366 -10.64 20.66 37.03
C ASN A 366 -9.76 21.37 38.08
N GLU A 367 -8.49 21.63 37.72
CA GLU A 367 -7.56 22.37 38.55
C GLU A 367 -7.58 23.85 38.17
N ASP A 368 -8.65 24.55 38.58
CA ASP A 368 -8.90 25.96 38.21
C ASP A 368 -7.74 26.89 38.56
N ASN A 369 -7.14 26.68 39.75
CA ASN A 369 -6.02 27.49 40.19
C ASN A 369 -4.77 27.26 39.32
N ASN A 370 -4.47 26.01 38.96
CA ASN A 370 -3.30 25.70 38.13
C ASN A 370 -3.49 26.16 36.69
N THR A 371 -4.73 26.07 36.18
CA THR A 371 -5.09 26.59 34.86
C THR A 371 -4.92 28.10 34.79
N ARG A 372 -5.41 28.84 35.81
CA ARG A 372 -5.21 30.31 35.91
C ARG A 372 -3.74 30.69 36.03
N VAL A 373 -2.97 30.01 36.87
CA VAL A 373 -1.53 30.26 37.02
C VAL A 373 -0.78 30.02 35.71
N LEU A 374 -1.15 28.99 34.94
CA LEU A 374 -0.56 28.74 33.62
C LEU A 374 -0.90 29.88 32.64
N PHE A 375 -2.15 30.34 32.60
CA PHE A 375 -2.56 31.47 31.77
C PHE A 375 -1.76 32.73 32.08
N GLU A 376 -1.69 33.11 33.37
CA GLU A 376 -0.92 34.29 33.80
C GLU A 376 0.56 34.14 33.43
N ARG A 377 1.14 32.95 33.61
CA ARG A 377 2.54 32.68 33.27
C ARG A 377 2.80 32.80 31.78
N VAL A 378 1.96 32.23 30.92
CA VAL A 378 2.18 32.25 29.46
C VAL A 378 2.00 33.66 28.90
N LEU A 379 1.00 34.41 29.37
CA LEU A 379 0.72 35.76 28.88
C LEU A 379 1.69 36.82 29.43
N THR A 380 2.31 36.59 30.59
CA THR A 380 3.23 37.55 31.24
C THR A 380 4.70 37.25 30.97
N SER A 381 5.08 35.99 30.73
CA SER A 381 6.49 35.59 30.57
C SER A 381 7.18 36.13 29.32
N GLY A 382 6.41 36.66 28.35
CA GLY A 382 6.94 37.16 27.08
C GLY A 382 7.47 36.07 26.15
N SER A 383 7.32 34.78 26.50
CA SER A 383 7.74 33.68 25.63
C SER A 383 6.84 33.52 24.42
N LEU A 384 5.55 33.83 24.56
CA LEU A 384 4.56 33.79 23.47
C LEU A 384 4.42 35.20 22.87
N PRO A 385 4.69 35.40 21.57
CA PRO A 385 4.50 36.69 20.92
C PRO A 385 3.03 37.16 21.05
N PRO A 386 2.77 38.41 21.48
CA PRO A 386 1.41 38.93 21.66
C PRO A 386 0.54 38.78 20.42
N GLU A 387 1.11 38.90 19.21
CA GLU A 387 0.42 38.78 17.93
C GLU A 387 -0.14 37.37 17.69
N LYS A 388 0.44 36.35 18.32
CA LYS A 388 0.04 34.95 18.20
C LYS A 388 -0.77 34.45 19.40
N SER A 389 -0.97 35.31 20.40
CA SER A 389 -1.63 34.96 21.67
C SER A 389 -3.17 35.08 21.61
N GLY A 390 -3.74 35.59 20.52
CA GLY A 390 -5.18 35.88 20.40
C GLY A 390 -6.08 34.68 20.74
N TYR A 391 -5.73 33.47 20.30
CA TYR A 391 -6.47 32.25 20.62
C TYR A 391 -6.37 31.84 22.09
N VAL A 392 -5.23 32.11 22.74
CA VAL A 392 -5.02 31.84 24.17
C VAL A 392 -5.88 32.81 25.00
N TYR A 393 -5.93 34.09 24.61
CA TYR A 393 -6.82 35.08 25.22
C TYR A 393 -8.30 34.74 25.05
N LEU A 394 -8.71 34.30 23.85
CA LEU A 394 -10.08 33.85 23.59
C LEU A 394 -10.48 32.69 24.50
N LEU A 395 -9.60 31.70 24.68
CA LEU A 395 -9.85 30.57 25.56
C LEU A 395 -9.92 30.98 27.04
N LEU A 396 -9.07 31.92 27.47
CA LEU A 396 -9.12 32.50 28.83
C LEU A 396 -10.48 33.17 29.11
N ILE A 397 -11.00 33.92 28.14
CA ILE A 397 -12.32 34.56 28.23
C ILE A 397 -13.44 33.51 28.28
N GLN A 398 -13.38 32.50 27.42
CA GLN A 398 -14.39 31.43 27.35
C GLN A 398 -14.47 30.60 28.63
N LEU A 399 -13.33 30.33 29.27
CA LEU A 399 -13.27 29.57 30.53
C LEU A 399 -13.63 30.40 31.77
N GLY A 400 -13.97 31.68 31.61
CA GLY A 400 -14.46 32.51 32.72
C GLY A 400 -13.42 32.89 33.78
N TYR A 401 -12.13 32.65 33.54
CA TYR A 401 -11.03 33.02 34.46
C TYR A 401 -10.79 34.54 34.55
N ASN A 402 -11.58 35.35 33.84
CA ASN A 402 -11.57 36.81 33.86
C ASN A 402 -12.21 37.44 35.12
N ASN A 403 -11.90 36.92 36.30
CA ASN A 403 -12.32 37.53 37.56
C ASN A 403 -11.12 37.63 38.52
N THR A 404 -10.42 38.79 38.48
CA THR A 404 -10.37 39.79 39.58
C THR A 404 -9.35 40.92 39.32
N ARG A 405 -9.85 42.17 39.36
CA ARG A 405 -9.19 43.46 39.72
C ARG A 405 -7.81 43.81 39.13
N THR A 406 -7.80 44.74 38.17
CA THR A 406 -6.88 45.91 38.12
C THR A 406 -7.36 46.88 37.04
N ASP A 407 -7.53 48.13 37.46
CA ASP A 407 -7.95 49.40 36.82
C ASP A 407 -8.67 49.43 35.45
N ASP A 408 -9.83 50.08 35.49
CA ASP A 408 -10.86 50.21 34.45
C ASP A 408 -10.59 51.34 33.41
N ARG A 409 -9.34 51.63 33.04
CA ARG A 409 -9.07 52.71 32.05
C ARG A 409 -8.24 52.35 30.83
N ASP A 410 -7.42 51.29 30.89
CA ASP A 410 -6.62 50.86 29.72
C ASP A 410 -7.29 49.74 28.89
N ARG A 411 -8.34 49.10 29.42
CA ARG A 411 -8.98 47.92 28.79
C ARG A 411 -9.83 48.22 27.56
N THR A 412 -10.28 49.47 27.38
CA THR A 412 -11.10 49.82 26.22
C THR A 412 -10.28 49.86 24.94
N GLN A 413 -8.97 50.10 25.02
CA GLN A 413 -8.08 50.02 23.86
C GLN A 413 -7.80 48.59 23.43
N ASP A 414 -7.54 47.66 24.37
CA ASP A 414 -7.17 46.28 24.02
C ASP A 414 -8.35 45.42 23.54
N VAL A 415 -9.56 45.63 24.08
CA VAL A 415 -10.77 44.92 23.60
C VAL A 415 -11.20 45.43 22.22
N GLU A 416 -11.00 46.73 21.94
CA GLU A 416 -11.15 47.24 20.58
C GLU A 416 -10.03 46.78 19.65
N TYR A 417 -8.79 46.65 20.12
CA TYR A 417 -7.65 46.15 19.34
C TYR A 417 -7.85 44.70 18.89
N VAL A 418 -8.38 43.84 19.78
CA VAL A 418 -8.73 42.44 19.43
C VAL A 418 -9.93 42.37 18.49
N ARG A 419 -10.93 43.26 18.61
CA ARG A 419 -12.01 43.38 17.62
C ARG A 419 -11.52 43.92 16.27
N PHE A 420 -10.54 44.81 16.26
CA PHE A 420 -9.96 45.41 15.05
C PHE A 420 -9.10 44.39 14.29
N ILE A 421 -8.36 43.52 14.98
CA ILE A 421 -7.58 42.42 14.37
C ILE A 421 -8.47 41.30 13.81
N LEU A 422 -9.67 41.10 14.35
CA LEU A 422 -10.60 40.06 13.88
C LEU A 422 -11.53 40.52 12.73
N LEU A 423 -11.53 41.82 12.39
CA LEU A 423 -12.38 42.42 11.34
C LEU A 423 -11.58 43.00 10.16
N ALA A 424 -10.26 42.82 10.14
CA ALA A 424 -9.36 43.12 9.00
C ALA A 424 -8.68 41.83 8.54
#